data_AF-A0ABC8VZM2-F1
#
_entry.id   AF-A0ABC8VZM2-F1
#
_cell.length_a   1.000
_cell.length_b   1.000
_cell.length_c   1.000
_cell.angle_alpha   90.00
_cell.angle_beta   90.00
_cell.angle_gamma   90.00
#
_symmetry.space_group_name_H-M   'P 1'
#
loop_
_entity.id
_entity.type
_entity.pdbx_description
1 polymer ?
#
loop_
_entity_poly.entity_id
_entity_poly.type
_entity_poly.pdbx_seq_one_letter_code
_entity_poly.pdbx_strand_id
1 'polypeptide(L)'
;MAPVQFFILLIAVVSSFTGAGAGSSSSGIVFGGGFVARDFRPFEPYCSTTGNYTIDSPYQVNLVNLMHDLESGAIASGGFNDSAAGQAPDAVFGLIMCYADRNSTECQNCLQKTTSKVQLICP
;
A
#
# COMPACT_ATOMS: atom_id res chain seq x y z
N MET A 1 15.68 -10.33 31.54
CA MET A 1 17.11 -10.51 31.19
C MET A 1 17.21 -11.82 30.43
N ALA A 2 17.77 -11.74 29.23
CA ALA A 2 17.83 -12.73 28.12
C ALA A 2 18.60 -14.03 28.49
N PRO A 3 18.83 -15.03 27.59
CA PRO A 3 18.62 -15.11 26.12
C PRO A 3 18.01 -16.48 25.66
N VAL A 4 17.58 -16.79 24.43
CA VAL A 4 17.96 -16.50 23.03
C VAL A 4 19.38 -16.92 22.63
N GLN A 5 19.76 -18.19 22.78
CA GLN A 5 20.82 -18.84 21.98
C GLN A 5 20.90 -20.33 22.31
N PHE A 6 21.17 -21.16 21.29
CA PHE A 6 21.24 -22.65 21.28
C PHE A 6 19.86 -23.34 21.17
N PHE A 7 19.49 -24.13 20.16
CA PHE A 7 20.17 -24.86 19.09
C PHE A 7 19.10 -25.12 17.99
N ILE A 8 19.19 -24.46 16.84
CA ILE A 8 19.46 -25.06 15.52
C ILE A 8 18.62 -26.31 15.16
N LEU A 9 17.79 -26.16 14.13
CA LEU A 9 17.77 -27.13 13.02
C LEU A 9 17.42 -26.41 11.72
N LEU A 10 18.48 -26.12 10.96
CA LEU A 10 18.47 -25.82 9.54
C LEU A 10 17.80 -26.98 8.78
N ILE A 11 16.79 -26.67 7.98
CA ILE A 11 16.60 -27.36 6.70
C ILE A 11 16.39 -26.28 5.64
N ALA A 12 17.48 -25.97 4.93
CA ALA A 12 17.38 -25.36 3.61
C ALA A 12 16.97 -26.45 2.62
N VAL A 13 15.91 -26.23 1.86
CA VAL A 13 15.80 -26.81 0.52
C VAL A 13 15.69 -25.64 -0.46
N VAL A 14 16.76 -25.53 -1.23
CA VAL A 14 16.94 -24.61 -2.35
C VAL A 14 16.05 -25.10 -3.48
N SER A 15 15.07 -24.29 -3.88
CA SER A 15 14.47 -24.41 -5.21
C SER A 15 14.96 -23.22 -6.02
N SER A 16 16.03 -23.46 -6.78
CA SER A 16 16.60 -22.53 -7.74
C SER A 16 15.52 -22.07 -8.73
N PHE A 17 15.14 -20.80 -8.71
CA PHE A 17 14.53 -20.16 -9.88
C PHE A 17 15.50 -19.12 -10.40
N THR A 18 16.42 -19.59 -11.23
CA THR A 18 17.14 -18.75 -12.19
C THR A 18 16.16 -18.25 -13.24
N GLY A 19 16.02 -16.93 -13.32
CA GLY A 19 16.01 -16.27 -14.63
C GLY A 19 14.66 -15.79 -15.17
N ALA A 20 14.60 -14.47 -15.25
CA ALA A 20 14.30 -13.70 -16.46
C ALA A 20 12.84 -13.48 -16.86
N GLY A 21 12.46 -12.19 -16.82
CA GLY A 21 11.85 -11.55 -17.97
C GLY A 21 10.36 -11.26 -17.90
N ALA A 22 10.05 -10.02 -18.26
CA ALA A 22 8.78 -9.47 -18.72
C ALA A 22 7.72 -9.10 -17.68
N GLY A 23 7.24 -7.85 -17.84
CA GLY A 23 6.24 -7.24 -17.00
C GLY A 23 4.90 -7.96 -17.05
N SER A 24 4.33 -8.19 -15.88
CA SER A 24 2.91 -8.15 -15.54
C SER A 24 2.81 -8.63 -14.10
N SER A 25 2.51 -7.69 -13.21
CA SER A 25 2.44 -7.91 -11.76
C SER A 25 1.37 -8.95 -11.41
N SER A 26 1.75 -10.22 -11.33
CA SER A 26 0.90 -11.30 -10.81
C SER A 26 1.76 -12.33 -10.09
N SER A 27 2.05 -12.08 -8.81
CA SER A 27 2.59 -13.11 -7.92
C SER A 27 1.46 -14.09 -7.61
N GLY A 28 1.46 -15.24 -8.30
CA GLY A 28 0.54 -16.34 -8.04
C GLY A 28 1.16 -17.41 -7.14
N ILE A 29 0.32 -18.10 -6.35
CA ILE A 29 0.74 -19.31 -5.62
C ILE A 29 0.34 -20.52 -6.47
N VAL A 30 1.30 -21.40 -6.79
CA VAL A 30 1.05 -22.61 -7.58
C VAL A 30 0.70 -23.76 -6.65
N PHE A 31 -0.59 -24.11 -6.58
CA PHE A 31 -1.05 -25.39 -6.03
C PHE A 31 -1.59 -26.23 -7.19
N GLY A 32 -1.02 -27.41 -7.41
CA GLY A 32 -1.58 -28.44 -8.30
C GLY A 32 -2.14 -27.90 -9.63
N GLY A 33 -1.29 -27.36 -10.49
CA GLY A 33 -1.65 -27.05 -11.89
C GLY A 33 -2.46 -25.76 -12.13
N GLY A 34 -2.72 -24.93 -11.11
CA GLY A 34 -3.39 -23.64 -11.27
C GLY A 34 -2.55 -22.45 -10.77
N PHE A 35 -2.55 -21.36 -11.53
CA PHE A 35 -2.09 -20.04 -11.06
C PHE A 35 -3.27 -19.34 -10.38
N VAL A 36 -3.18 -19.06 -9.08
CA VAL A 36 -4.11 -18.15 -8.40
C VAL A 36 -3.47 -16.78 -8.35
N ALA A 37 -3.84 -15.88 -9.27
CA ALA A 37 -3.49 -14.47 -9.13
C ALA A 37 -4.11 -13.98 -7.80
N ARG A 38 -3.28 -13.45 -6.88
CA ARG A 38 -3.82 -12.69 -5.75
C ARG A 38 -4.33 -11.35 -6.28
N ASP A 39 -5.49 -11.39 -6.92
CA ASP A 39 -6.20 -10.20 -7.35
C ASP A 39 -6.43 -9.33 -6.12
N PHE A 40 -5.76 -8.18 -6.09
CA PHE A 40 -6.09 -7.12 -5.16
C PHE A 40 -7.47 -6.62 -5.54
N ARG A 41 -8.50 -7.17 -4.89
CA ARG A 41 -9.82 -6.58 -4.87
C ARG A 41 -9.81 -5.54 -3.75
N PRO A 42 -9.69 -4.24 -4.06
CA PRO A 42 -9.91 -3.23 -3.03
C PRO A 42 -11.28 -3.50 -2.42
N PHE A 43 -11.35 -3.44 -1.09
CA PHE A 43 -12.64 -3.42 -0.41
C PHE A 43 -13.45 -2.23 -0.95
N GLU A 44 -14.78 -2.34 -0.98
CA GLU A 44 -15.61 -1.23 -1.46
C GLU A 44 -15.31 0.03 -0.64
N PRO A 45 -14.91 1.13 -1.30
CA PRO A 45 -14.53 2.34 -0.60
C PRO A 45 -15.77 3.00 -0.01
N TYR A 46 -15.64 3.41 1.24
CA TYR A 46 -16.65 4.21 1.91
C TYR A 46 -16.32 5.69 1.74
N CYS A 47 -17.09 6.37 0.89
CA CYS A 47 -16.95 7.81 0.65
C CYS A 47 -17.93 8.59 1.52
N SER A 48 -17.52 9.77 2.00
CA SER A 48 -18.45 10.67 2.70
C SER A 48 -19.59 11.06 1.77
N THR A 49 -20.83 10.97 2.26
CA THR A 49 -22.02 11.43 1.52
C THR A 49 -22.41 12.86 1.89
N THR A 50 -21.59 13.55 2.67
CA THR A 50 -21.92 14.87 3.21
C THR A 50 -20.72 15.80 3.10
N GLY A 51 -20.94 16.98 2.50
CA GLY A 51 -19.95 18.04 2.39
C GLY A 51 -18.91 17.76 1.31
N ASN A 52 -19.23 18.06 0.05
CA ASN A 52 -18.24 18.10 -1.02
C ASN A 52 -17.43 19.38 -0.90
N TYR A 53 -16.12 19.28 -1.10
CA TYR A 53 -15.26 20.45 -1.21
C TYR A 53 -15.37 21.04 -2.63
N THR A 54 -15.05 22.32 -2.77
CA THR A 54 -15.05 22.99 -4.07
C THR A 54 -13.76 22.66 -4.83
N ILE A 55 -13.85 22.43 -6.13
CA ILE A 55 -12.66 22.33 -7.00
C ILE A 55 -11.81 23.61 -6.84
N ASP A 56 -10.50 23.43 -6.81
CA ASP A 56 -9.46 24.44 -6.56
C ASP A 56 -9.49 25.06 -5.15
N SER A 57 -10.20 24.43 -4.20
CA SER A 57 -10.16 24.86 -2.80
C SER A 57 -8.81 24.55 -2.14
N PRO A 58 -8.45 25.27 -1.06
CA PRO A 58 -7.27 24.93 -0.25
C PRO A 58 -7.35 23.51 0.31
N TYR A 59 -8.56 23.03 0.63
CA TYR A 59 -8.79 21.65 1.03
C TYR A 59 -8.33 20.64 -0.05
N GLN A 60 -8.66 20.88 -1.33
CA GLN A 60 -8.20 20.00 -2.41
C GLN A 60 -6.67 19.98 -2.53
N VAL A 61 -6.03 21.14 -2.43
CA VAL A 61 -4.57 21.25 -2.47
C VAL A 61 -3.94 20.47 -1.31
N ASN A 62 -4.48 20.64 -0.10
CA ASN A 62 -4.00 19.92 1.09
C ASN A 62 -4.24 18.41 0.95
N LEU A 63 -5.36 17.98 0.36
CA LEU A 63 -5.66 16.56 0.09
C LEU A 63 -4.64 15.95 -0.89
N VAL A 64 -4.27 16.66 -1.96
CA VAL A 64 -3.24 16.20 -2.91
C VAL A 64 -1.88 16.06 -2.21
N ASN A 65 -1.50 17.04 -1.38
CA ASN A 65 -0.26 16.97 -0.61
C ASN A 65 -0.26 15.80 0.38
N LEU A 66 -1.37 15.60 1.09
CA LEU A 66 -1.54 14.47 2.00
C LEU A 66 -1.33 13.13 1.29
N MET A 67 -1.89 12.95 0.09
CA MET A 67 -1.72 11.70 -0.67
C MET A 67 -0.25 11.45 -1.03
N HIS A 68 0.48 12.49 -1.44
CA HIS A 68 1.91 12.38 -1.74
C HIS A 68 2.74 12.03 -0.47
N ASP A 69 2.46 12.67 0.65
CA ASP A 69 3.17 12.45 1.91
C ASP A 69 2.89 11.06 2.48
N LEU A 70 1.65 10.58 2.37
CA LEU A 70 1.27 9.23 2.75
C LEU A 70 2.01 8.19 1.89
N GLU A 71 2.00 8.35 0.57
CA GLU A 71 2.68 7.42 -0.35
C GLU A 71 4.19 7.36 -0.06
N SER A 72 4.85 8.51 -0.08
CA SER A 72 6.31 8.59 0.09
C SER A 72 6.75 8.13 1.48
N GLY A 73 6.03 8.54 2.52
CA GLY A 73 6.30 8.11 3.89
C GLY A 73 6.10 6.61 4.07
N ALA A 74 5.04 6.03 3.50
CA ALA A 74 4.78 4.59 3.63
C ALA A 74 5.79 3.75 2.85
N ILE A 75 6.23 4.21 1.67
CA ILE A 75 7.31 3.55 0.94
C ILE A 75 8.62 3.58 1.76
N ALA A 76 8.92 4.69 2.42
CA ALA A 76 10.14 4.84 3.22
C ALA A 76 10.12 4.03 4.53
N SER A 77 8.95 3.80 5.12
CA SER A 77 8.78 3.15 6.43
C SER A 77 8.50 1.65 6.36
N GLY A 78 8.48 1.06 5.16
CA GLY A 78 8.17 -0.36 4.98
C GLY A 78 6.68 -0.68 4.92
N GLY A 79 5.84 0.30 4.63
CA GLY A 79 4.44 0.11 4.25
C GLY A 79 3.41 0.71 5.20
N PHE A 80 3.77 1.66 6.07
CA PHE A 80 2.80 2.34 6.95
C PHE A 80 3.17 3.83 7.14
N ASN A 81 2.22 4.74 6.95
CA ASN A 81 2.45 6.13 7.31
C ASN A 81 1.14 6.81 7.70
N ASP A 82 1.22 7.75 8.64
CA ASP A 82 0.21 8.74 8.94
C ASP A 82 0.78 10.13 8.68
N SER A 83 -0.08 11.04 8.19
CA SER A 83 0.33 12.40 7.86
C SER A 83 -0.85 13.36 7.96
N ALA A 84 -0.51 14.65 7.97
CA ALA A 84 -1.45 15.75 7.96
C ALA A 84 -0.94 16.85 7.02
N ALA A 85 -1.86 17.54 6.36
CA ALA A 85 -1.53 18.67 5.49
C ALA A 85 -2.47 19.84 5.72
N GLY A 86 -1.93 21.05 5.58
CA GLY A 86 -2.68 22.30 5.76
C GLY A 86 -2.86 22.74 7.21
N GLN A 87 -3.71 23.74 7.38
CA GLN A 87 -4.10 24.33 8.66
C GLN A 87 -5.61 24.59 8.65
N ALA A 88 -6.22 24.75 9.82
CA ALA A 88 -7.65 25.04 9.93
C ALA A 88 -8.02 26.30 9.11
N PRO A 89 -9.15 26.29 8.37
CA PRO A 89 -10.20 25.27 8.37
C PRO A 89 -9.99 24.11 7.38
N ASP A 90 -8.97 24.16 6.54
CA ASP A 90 -8.75 23.24 5.42
C ASP A 90 -7.76 22.11 5.72
N ALA A 91 -7.48 21.84 7.00
CA ALA A 91 -6.57 20.79 7.43
C ALA A 91 -7.13 19.40 7.08
N VAL A 92 -6.27 18.53 6.57
CA VAL A 92 -6.60 17.13 6.25
C VAL A 92 -5.66 16.20 6.98
N PHE A 93 -6.16 15.01 7.31
CA PHE A 93 -5.44 13.97 8.02
C PHE A 93 -5.73 12.63 7.36
N GLY A 94 -4.74 11.73 7.37
CA GLY A 94 -4.93 10.39 6.83
C GLY A 94 -3.86 9.43 7.29
N LEU A 95 -4.11 8.15 7.00
CA LEU A 95 -3.18 7.07 7.18
C LEU A 95 -3.23 6.15 5.96
N ILE A 96 -2.11 5.50 5.66
CA ILE A 96 -2.03 4.49 4.62
C ILE A 96 -1.20 3.31 5.12
N MET A 97 -1.59 2.11 4.73
CA MET A 97 -0.89 0.90 5.14
C MET A 97 -0.97 -0.22 4.12
N CYS A 98 0.09 -1.01 4.04
CA CYS A 98 0.13 -2.28 3.33
C CYS A 98 -0.34 -3.42 4.23
N TYR A 99 -0.85 -4.48 3.60
CA TYR A 99 -1.05 -5.74 4.30
C TYR A 99 0.31 -6.37 4.64
N ALA A 100 0.43 -6.92 5.85
CA ALA A 100 1.67 -7.49 6.37
C ALA A 100 2.14 -8.74 5.61
N ASP A 101 1.26 -9.39 4.83
CA ASP A 101 1.57 -10.57 4.04
C ASP A 101 2.07 -10.26 2.62
N ARG A 102 2.28 -8.97 2.29
CA ARG A 102 2.71 -8.52 0.97
C ARG A 102 4.21 -8.29 0.91
N ASN A 103 4.80 -8.65 -0.22
CA ASN A 103 6.20 -8.30 -0.47
C ASN A 103 6.33 -6.79 -0.77
N SER A 104 7.55 -6.28 -0.67
CA SER A 104 7.84 -4.84 -0.82
C SER A 104 7.34 -4.26 -2.15
N THR A 105 7.45 -5.01 -3.25
CA THR A 105 7.04 -4.56 -4.58
C THR A 105 5.53 -4.52 -4.72
N GLU A 106 4.82 -5.51 -4.20
CA GLU A 106 3.35 -5.52 -4.15
C GLU A 106 2.82 -4.37 -3.29
N CYS A 107 3.44 -4.16 -2.13
CA CYS A 107 3.12 -3.06 -1.24
C CYS A 107 3.28 -1.70 -1.95
N GLN A 108 4.45 -1.42 -2.53
CA GLN A 108 4.71 -0.16 -3.22
C GLN A 108 3.73 0.09 -4.38
N ASN A 109 3.46 -0.93 -5.21
CA ASN A 109 2.48 -0.83 -6.28
C ASN A 109 1.06 -0.56 -5.76
N CYS A 110 0.69 -1.12 -4.61
CA CYS A 110 -0.59 -0.87 -3.97
C CYS A 110 -0.71 0.56 -3.47
N LEU A 111 0.33 1.06 -2.77
CA LEU A 111 0.37 2.43 -2.25
C LEU A 111 0.18 3.45 -3.38
N GLN A 112 0.96 3.33 -4.46
CA GLN A 112 0.89 4.18 -5.66
C GLN A 112 -0.49 4.16 -6.35
N LYS A 113 -1.12 2.98 -6.44
CA LYS A 113 -2.46 2.85 -7.04
C LYS A 113 -3.54 3.46 -6.16
N THR A 114 -3.43 3.33 -4.83
CA THR A 114 -4.42 3.86 -3.89
C THR A 114 -4.41 5.39 -3.92
N THR A 115 -3.24 6.01 -3.80
CA THR A 115 -3.10 7.48 -3.76
C THR A 115 -3.49 8.16 -5.07
N SER A 116 -3.25 7.52 -6.22
CA SER A 116 -3.65 8.03 -7.53
C SER A 116 -5.15 7.87 -7.85
N LYS A 117 -5.85 6.91 -7.24
CA LYS A 117 -7.25 6.59 -7.59
C LYS A 117 -8.28 7.03 -6.57
N VAL A 118 -7.90 7.31 -5.32
CA VAL A 118 -8.86 7.59 -4.25
C VAL A 118 -9.81 8.73 -4.59
N GLN A 119 -9.33 9.81 -5.22
CA GLN A 119 -10.17 10.95 -5.63
C GLN A 119 -11.09 10.63 -6.81
N LEU A 120 -10.74 9.65 -7.66
CA LEU A 120 -11.61 9.20 -8.73
C LEU A 120 -12.75 8.32 -8.20
N ILE A 121 -12.46 7.56 -7.13
CA ILE A 121 -13.42 6.63 -6.56
C ILE A 121 -14.34 7.31 -5.54
N CYS A 122 -13.81 8.23 -4.76
CA CYS A 122 -14.54 9.12 -3.86
C CYS A 122 -14.42 10.56 -4.36
N PRO A 123 -15.29 10.99 -5.29
CA PRO A 123 -15.31 12.36 -5.80
C PRO A 123 -15.77 13.37 -4.73
#